data_AF-A0A8J6BDA7-F1
#
_entry.id   AF-A0A8J6BDA7-F1
#
_cell.length_a   1.000
_cell.length_b   1.000
_cell.length_c   1.000
_cell.angle_alpha   90.00
_cell.angle_beta   90.00
_cell.angle_gamma   90.00
#
_symmetry.space_group_name_H-M   'P 1'
#
loop_
_entity.id
_entity.type
_entity.pdbx_description
1 polymer ?
#
loop_
_entity_poly.entity_id
_entity_poly.type
_entity_poly.pdbx_seq_one_letter_code
_entity_poly.pdbx_strand_id
1 'polypeptide(L)'
;RSDEELRSLYLAELSFLESCLRVNPKSYGTWYHRCWIMQHMPEPDWSKELALCNRFLEIDERNFHCWNYRRFVARSFHVPHSDELEFTSSLIAKNFSNYSSWHYRSKLLPQIHPDPQRLGRAMEKVLLS
;
A
#
# COMPACT_ATOMS: atom_id res chain seq x y z
N ARG A 1 -0.26 -23.28 -22.58
CA ARG A 1 0.49 -23.22 -21.31
C ARG A 1 -0.44 -23.75 -20.24
N SER A 2 0.03 -24.63 -19.37
CA SER A 2 -0.77 -25.03 -18.21
C SER A 2 -0.91 -23.84 -17.25
N ASP A 3 -1.95 -23.85 -16.43
CA ASP A 3 -2.15 -22.79 -15.41
C ASP A 3 -0.98 -22.71 -14.43
N GLU A 4 -0.33 -23.85 -14.16
CA GLU A 4 0.87 -23.94 -13.33
C GLU A 4 2.09 -23.25 -13.96
N GLU A 5 2.33 -23.46 -15.26
CA GLU A 5 3.39 -22.76 -15.99
C GLU A 5 3.18 -21.25 -15.97
N LEU A 6 1.93 -20.81 -16.17
CA LEU A 6 1.59 -19.39 -16.15
C LEU A 6 1.78 -18.78 -14.76
N ARG A 7 1.35 -19.47 -13.70
CA ARG A 7 1.58 -19.06 -12.31
C ARG A 7 3.07 -18.93 -11.99
N SER A 8 3.87 -19.90 -12.42
CA SER A 8 5.34 -19.88 -12.24
C SER A 8 5.98 -18.65 -12.90
N LEU A 9 5.55 -18.31 -14.12
CA LEU A 9 6.02 -17.11 -14.82
C LEU A 9 5.66 -15.82 -14.08
N TYR A 10 4.42 -15.69 -13.58
CA TYR A 10 4.04 -14.52 -12.81
C TYR A 10 4.86 -14.37 -11.51
N LEU A 11 5.11 -15.47 -10.80
CA LEU A 11 5.93 -15.45 -9.59
C LEU A 11 7.39 -15.07 -9.88
N ALA A 12 7.95 -15.59 -10.97
CA ALA A 12 9.29 -15.22 -11.43
C ALA A 12 9.34 -13.72 -11.78
N GLU A 13 8.32 -13.20 -12.48
CA GLU A 13 8.24 -11.79 -12.83
C GLU A 13 8.13 -10.89 -11.59
N LEU A 14 7.30 -11.25 -10.59
CA LEU A 14 7.25 -10.52 -9.32
C LEU A 14 8.60 -10.50 -8.59
N SER A 15 9.35 -11.60 -8.61
CA SER A 15 10.69 -11.66 -8.02
C SER A 15 11.71 -10.78 -8.76
N PHE A 16 11.63 -10.78 -10.10
CA PHE A 16 12.44 -9.91 -10.95
C PHE A 16 12.15 -8.43 -10.66
N LEU A 17 10.87 -8.04 -10.65
CA LEU A 17 10.44 -6.67 -10.36
C LEU A 17 10.86 -6.20 -8.97
N GLU A 18 10.81 -7.08 -7.96
CA GLU A 18 11.33 -6.75 -6.62
C GLU A 18 12.84 -6.45 -6.66
N SER A 19 13.61 -7.20 -7.45
CA SER A 19 15.04 -6.91 -7.66
C SER A 19 15.25 -5.56 -8.35
N CYS A 20 14.44 -5.21 -9.35
CA CYS A 20 14.48 -3.90 -9.97
C CYS A 20 14.16 -2.77 -8.98
N LEU A 21 13.17 -2.96 -8.10
CA LEU A 21 12.81 -1.97 -7.07
C LEU A 21 13.91 -1.81 -6.02
N ARG A 22 14.67 -2.85 -5.71
CA ARG A 22 15.86 -2.74 -4.84
C ARG A 22 16.94 -1.86 -5.46
N VAL A 23 17.08 -1.85 -6.78
CA VAL A 23 18.01 -0.97 -7.50
C VAL A 23 17.47 0.45 -7.64
N ASN A 24 16.19 0.60 -8.01
CA ASN A 24 15.51 1.89 -8.12
C ASN A 24 14.10 1.83 -7.51
N PRO A 25 13.93 2.19 -6.22
CA PRO A 25 12.65 2.10 -5.53
C PRO A 25 11.63 3.15 -5.98
N LYS A 26 12.05 4.11 -6.84
CA LYS A 26 11.21 5.20 -7.38
C LYS A 26 10.88 4.99 -8.87
N SER A 27 11.10 3.78 -9.39
CA SER A 27 10.78 3.43 -10.77
C SER A 27 9.27 3.34 -10.98
N TYR A 28 8.70 4.31 -11.70
CA TYR A 28 7.28 4.28 -12.10
C TYR A 28 6.94 3.01 -12.90
N GLY A 29 7.76 2.67 -13.89
CA GLY A 29 7.50 1.53 -14.76
C GLY A 29 7.49 0.21 -14.00
N THR A 30 8.39 0.05 -13.03
CA THR A 30 8.47 -1.18 -12.22
C THR A 30 7.25 -1.33 -11.31
N TRP A 31 6.84 -0.26 -10.61
CA TRP A 31 5.62 -0.30 -9.80
C TRP A 31 4.36 -0.52 -10.63
N TYR A 32 4.25 0.15 -11.79
CA TYR A 32 3.11 -0.01 -12.70
C TYR A 32 3.02 -1.44 -13.25
N HIS A 33 4.15 -2.01 -13.68
CA HIS A 33 4.18 -3.39 -14.15
C HIS A 33 3.79 -4.36 -13.02
N ARG A 34 4.26 -4.11 -11.80
CA ARG A 34 3.87 -4.93 -10.63
C ARG A 34 2.36 -4.87 -10.35
N CYS A 35 1.72 -3.71 -10.48
CA CYS A 35 0.25 -3.61 -10.42
C CYS A 35 -0.41 -4.47 -11.50
N TRP A 36 0.08 -4.38 -12.74
CA TRP A 36 -0.47 -5.15 -13.86
C TRP A 36 -0.38 -6.66 -13.59
N ILE A 37 0.77 -7.16 -13.13
CA ILE A 37 0.93 -8.57 -12.76
C ILE A 37 -0.08 -8.98 -11.70
N MET A 38 -0.21 -8.20 -10.62
CA MET A 38 -1.15 -8.51 -9.54
C MET A 38 -2.62 -8.49 -9.95
N GLN A 39 -2.99 -7.72 -10.98
CA GLN A 39 -4.36 -7.69 -11.51
C GLN A 39 -4.70 -8.86 -12.44
N HIS A 40 -3.69 -9.46 -13.08
CA HIS A 40 -3.88 -10.51 -14.09
C HIS A 40 -3.48 -11.90 -13.58
N MET A 41 -2.72 -11.99 -12.49
CA MET A 41 -2.36 -13.26 -11.87
C MET A 41 -3.62 -13.97 -11.34
N PRO A 42 -3.80 -15.27 -11.60
CA PRO A 42 -4.81 -16.06 -10.92
C PRO A 42 -4.40 -16.27 -9.44
N GLU A 43 -5.29 -15.90 -8.53
CA GLU A 43 -5.09 -15.99 -7.07
C GLU A 43 -3.83 -15.24 -6.57
N PRO A 44 -3.82 -13.91 -6.66
CA PRO A 44 -2.73 -13.07 -6.16
C PRO A 44 -2.56 -13.14 -4.65
N ASP A 45 -1.31 -13.25 -4.18
CA ASP A 45 -0.97 -13.17 -2.75
C ASP A 45 -0.82 -11.71 -2.31
N TRP A 46 -1.95 -11.11 -1.95
CA TRP A 46 -1.99 -9.72 -1.50
C TRP A 46 -1.28 -9.49 -0.15
N SER A 47 -1.27 -10.50 0.73
CA SER A 47 -0.62 -10.41 2.04
C SER A 47 0.89 -10.24 1.89
N LYS A 48 1.49 -10.97 0.95
CA LYS A 48 2.90 -10.81 0.58
C LYS A 48 3.22 -9.42 0.04
N GLU A 49 2.31 -8.81 -0.72
CA GLU A 49 2.50 -7.45 -1.25
C GLU A 49 2.36 -6.36 -0.18
N LEU A 50 1.49 -6.52 0.82
CA LEU A 50 1.47 -5.65 1.99
C LEU A 50 2.79 -5.75 2.77
N ALA A 51 3.30 -6.96 2.98
CA ALA A 51 4.59 -7.17 3.64
C ALA A 51 5.75 -6.57 2.83
N LEU A 52 5.71 -6.61 1.50
CA LEU A 52 6.66 -5.92 0.63
C LEU A 52 6.59 -4.41 0.84
N CYS A 53 5.38 -3.83 0.86
CA CYS A 53 5.20 -2.40 1.12
C CYS A 53 5.80 -2.01 2.48
N ASN A 54 5.57 -2.81 3.53
CA ASN A 54 6.16 -2.56 4.85
C ASN A 54 7.68 -2.45 4.76
N ARG A 55 8.36 -3.42 4.11
CA ARG A 55 9.83 -3.40 3.96
C ARG A 55 10.33 -2.17 3.19
N PHE A 56 9.68 -1.81 2.10
CA PHE A 56 10.09 -0.62 1.32
C PHE A 56 9.85 0.69 2.06
N LEU A 57 8.79 0.78 2.89
CA LEU A 57 8.52 1.94 3.72
C LEU A 57 9.38 2.01 4.98
N GLU A 58 9.89 0.88 5.47
CA GLU A 58 10.94 0.87 6.50
C GLU A 58 12.26 1.46 5.99
N ILE A 59 12.58 1.25 4.71
CA ILE A 59 13.79 1.79 4.06
C ILE A 59 13.62 3.27 3.71
N ASP A 60 12.51 3.65 3.07
CA ASP A 60 12.18 5.03 2.73
C ASP A 60 10.69 5.28 2.99
N GLU A 61 10.40 5.76 4.20
CA GLU A 61 9.04 6.04 4.66
C GLU A 61 8.33 7.15 3.85
N ARG A 62 9.10 7.92 3.06
CA ARG A 62 8.60 9.00 2.20
C ARG A 62 8.42 8.55 0.76
N ASN A 63 8.68 7.28 0.44
CA ASN A 63 8.54 6.76 -0.91
C ASN A 63 7.07 6.77 -1.35
N PHE A 64 6.68 7.82 -2.07
CA PHE A 64 5.31 7.99 -2.52
C PHE A 64 4.85 6.90 -3.49
N HIS A 65 5.75 6.28 -4.25
CA HIS A 65 5.39 5.19 -5.15
C HIS A 65 4.98 3.94 -4.36
N CYS A 66 5.72 3.62 -3.30
CA CYS A 66 5.37 2.53 -2.41
C CYS A 66 4.05 2.81 -1.67
N TRP A 67 3.82 4.06 -1.24
CA TRP A 67 2.53 4.46 -0.68
C TRP A 67 1.37 4.33 -1.68
N ASN A 68 1.57 4.73 -2.94
CA ASN A 68 0.59 4.54 -4.00
C ASN A 68 0.29 3.06 -4.22
N TYR A 69 1.33 2.22 -4.28
CA TYR A 69 1.21 0.79 -4.45
C TYR A 69 0.50 0.12 -3.26
N ARG A 70 0.84 0.50 -2.03
CA ARG A 70 0.15 0.01 -0.82
C ARG A 70 -1.35 0.30 -0.87
N ARG A 71 -1.76 1.51 -1.24
CA ARG A 71 -3.19 1.86 -1.39
C ARG A 71 -3.88 1.03 -2.46
N PHE A 72 -3.19 0.74 -3.56
CA PHE A 72 -3.68 -0.17 -4.59
C PHE A 72 -3.89 -1.58 -4.03
N VAL A 73 -2.89 -2.14 -3.32
CA VAL A 73 -2.96 -3.47 -2.69
C VAL A 73 -4.07 -3.53 -1.65
N ALA A 74 -4.15 -2.56 -0.74
CA ALA A 74 -5.16 -2.50 0.32
C ALA A 74 -6.58 -2.46 -0.24
N ARG A 75 -6.80 -1.68 -1.31
CA ARG A 75 -8.10 -1.63 -2.00
C ARG A 75 -8.44 -2.96 -2.68
N SER A 76 -7.48 -3.57 -3.36
CA SER A 76 -7.68 -4.83 -4.09
C SER A 76 -7.91 -6.02 -3.16
N PHE A 77 -7.28 -6.00 -1.98
CA PHE A 77 -7.43 -7.04 -0.96
C PHE A 77 -8.57 -6.78 0.03
N HIS A 78 -9.28 -5.65 -0.12
CA HIS A 78 -10.33 -5.21 0.81
C HIS A 78 -9.87 -5.15 2.27
N VAL A 79 -8.64 -4.67 2.50
CA VAL A 79 -8.11 -4.47 3.85
C VAL A 79 -9.00 -3.49 4.59
N PRO A 80 -9.44 -3.81 5.82
CA PRO A 80 -10.20 -2.88 6.64
C PRO A 80 -9.47 -1.56 6.83
N HIS A 81 -10.19 -0.44 6.75
CA HIS A 81 -9.58 0.88 6.98
C HIS A 81 -9.00 1.01 8.40
N SER A 82 -9.53 0.27 9.38
CA SER A 82 -8.97 0.17 10.74
C SER A 82 -7.53 -0.32 10.75
N ASP A 83 -7.22 -1.32 9.93
CA ASP A 83 -5.90 -1.98 9.91
C ASP A 83 -4.87 -1.06 9.25
N GLU A 84 -5.28 -0.35 8.18
CA GLU A 84 -4.45 0.70 7.58
C GLU A 84 -4.27 1.90 8.53
N LEU A 85 -5.28 2.21 9.35
CA LEU A 85 -5.19 3.25 10.37
C LEU A 85 -4.18 2.84 11.46
N GLU A 86 -4.20 1.59 11.92
CA GLU A 86 -3.22 1.04 12.85
C GLU A 86 -1.81 1.05 12.24
N PHE A 87 -1.67 0.64 10.98
CA PHE A 87 -0.40 0.72 10.25
C PHE A 87 0.16 2.15 10.27
N THR A 88 -0.64 3.16 9.88
CA THR A 88 -0.18 4.56 9.93
C THR A 88 0.14 5.03 11.35
N SER A 89 -0.60 4.57 12.36
CA SER A 89 -0.35 4.89 13.76
C SER A 89 1.01 4.34 14.22
N SER A 90 1.36 3.12 13.81
CA SER A 90 2.66 2.51 14.11
C SER A 90 3.83 3.28 13.47
N LEU A 91 3.67 3.81 12.26
CA LEU A 91 4.68 4.62 11.59
C LEU A 91 4.84 5.99 12.22
N ILE A 92 3.73 6.63 12.60
CA ILE A 92 3.74 7.92 13.31
C ILE A 92 4.40 7.78 14.68
N ALA A 93 4.16 6.67 15.40
CA ALA A 93 4.82 6.40 16.67
C ALA A 93 6.34 6.27 16.53
N LYS A 94 6.83 5.74 15.40
CA LYS A 94 8.27 5.66 15.08
C LYS A 94 8.84 6.99 14.60
N ASN A 95 8.11 7.72 13.76
CA ASN A 95 8.46 9.05 13.29
C ASN A 95 7.22 9.96 13.21
N PHE A 96 7.07 10.81 14.23
CA PHE A 96 5.94 11.72 14.33
C PHE A 96 5.85 12.71 13.15
N SER A 97 6.97 13.03 12.51
CA SER A 97 7.03 13.96 11.36
C SER A 97 6.80 13.29 10.01
N ASN A 98 6.39 12.00 9.98
CA ASN A 98 6.11 11.29 8.74
C ASN A 98 4.83 11.84 8.06
N TYR A 99 5.01 12.82 7.17
CA TYR A 99 3.94 13.45 6.42
C TYR A 99 3.13 12.47 5.57
N SER A 100 3.77 11.45 5.00
CA SER A 100 3.09 10.46 4.16
C SER A 100 2.06 9.64 4.95
N SER A 101 2.41 9.26 6.18
CA SER A 101 1.51 8.56 7.11
C SER A 101 0.34 9.45 7.53
N TRP A 102 0.61 10.70 7.91
CA TRP A 102 -0.45 11.67 8.26
C TRP A 102 -1.37 11.98 7.09
N HIS A 103 -0.81 12.16 5.90
CA HIS A 103 -1.58 12.39 4.70
C HIS A 103 -2.51 11.21 4.43
N TYR A 104 -2.01 9.97 4.55
CA TYR A 104 -2.85 8.80 4.32
C TYR A 104 -3.94 8.66 5.39
N ARG A 105 -3.60 8.89 6.66
CA ARG A 105 -4.56 8.95 7.78
C ARG A 105 -5.68 9.96 7.51
N SER A 106 -5.36 11.14 6.97
CA SER A 106 -6.38 12.16 6.61
C SER A 106 -7.39 11.69 5.55
N LYS A 107 -7.02 10.68 4.74
CA LYS A 107 -7.89 10.06 3.74
C LYS A 107 -8.65 8.86 4.27
N LEU A 108 -8.11 8.15 5.26
CA LEU A 108 -8.75 7.00 5.91
C LEU A 108 -9.84 7.44 6.88
N LEU A 109 -9.58 8.46 7.69
CA LEU A 109 -10.49 8.87 8.77
C LEU A 109 -11.91 9.23 8.30
N PRO A 110 -12.13 9.97 7.19
CA PRO A 110 -13.48 10.24 6.69
C PRO A 110 -14.24 8.98 6.24
N GLN A 111 -13.53 7.89 5.94
CA GLN A 111 -14.13 6.62 5.53
C GLN A 111 -14.53 5.76 6.74
N ILE A 112 -13.89 5.96 7.89
CA ILE A 112 -14.20 5.26 9.15
C ILE A 112 -15.24 6.06 9.96
N HIS A 113 -15.06 7.37 10.02
CA HIS A 113 -15.89 8.31 10.76
C HIS A 113 -16.37 9.42 9.81
N PRO A 114 -17.36 9.13 8.94
CA PRO A 114 -17.91 10.13 8.05
C PRO A 114 -18.60 11.23 8.85
N ASP A 115 -18.26 12.49 8.59
CA ASP A 115 -18.99 13.63 9.14
C ASP A 115 -20.34 13.76 8.41
N PRO A 116 -21.50 13.61 9.10
CA PRO A 116 -22.82 13.71 8.47
C PRO A 116 -23.10 15.10 7.88
N GLN A 117 -22.39 16.13 8.35
CA GLN A 117 -22.59 17.53 7.96
C GLN A 117 -21.56 18.00 6.92
N ARG A 118 -20.43 17.29 6.76
CA ARG A 118 -19.35 17.66 5.83
C ARG A 118 -18.79 16.44 5.10
N LEU A 119 -19.35 16.17 3.92
CA LEU A 119 -18.94 15.07 3.05
C LEU A 119 -17.42 15.09 2.80
N GLY A 120 -16.74 13.98 3.12
CA GLY A 120 -15.31 13.80 2.85
C GLY A 120 -14.35 14.37 3.91
N ARG A 121 -14.85 14.86 5.05
CA ARG A 121 -14.01 15.22 6.22
C ARG A 121 -14.29 14.29 7.41
N ALA A 122 -13.26 14.07 8.21
CA ALA A 122 -13.40 13.43 9.52
C ALA A 122 -13.65 14.51 10.58
N MET A 123 -14.29 14.12 11.69
CA MET A 123 -14.43 15.02 12.84
C MET A 123 -13.07 15.41 13.41
N GLU A 124 -12.89 16.69 13.73
CA GLU A 124 -11.61 17.28 14.17
C GLU A 124 -11.03 16.61 15.43
N LYS A 125 -11.90 16.10 16.31
CA LYS A 125 -11.51 15.35 17.52
C LYS A 125 -10.85 14.00 17.22
N VAL A 126 -11.13 13.39 16.06
CA VAL A 126 -10.60 12.09 15.64
C VAL A 126 -9.24 12.23 14.95
N LEU A 127 -8.93 13.43 14.43
CA LEU A 127 -7.65 13.69 13.77
C LEU A 127 -6.47 13.70 14.75
N LEU A 128 -6.72 13.94 16.04
CA LEU A 128 -5.71 14.14 17.09
C LEU A 128 -5.61 12.98 18.11
N SER A 129 -6.51 12.00 18.05
CA SER A 129 -6.44 10.73 18.81
C SER A 129 -5.67 9.68 18.01
#